data_AF-A0A453PVG1-F1
#
_entry.id   AF-A0A453PVG1-F1
#
_cell.length_a   1.000
_cell.length_b   1.000
_cell.length_c   1.000
_cell.angle_alpha   90.00
_cell.angle_beta   90.00
_cell.angle_gamma   90.00
#
_symmetry.space_group_name_H-M   'P 1'
#
loop_
_entity.id
_entity.type
_entity.pdbx_description
1 polymer ?
#
loop_
_entity_poly.entity_id
_entity_poly.type
_entity_poly.pdbx_seq_one_letter_code
_entity_poly.pdbx_strand_id
1 'polypeptide(L)'
;RSCLDENKAFLSTADSAVKLLTDATKPISGWKGLEYRAAFPLDKPRGANFYPADMNKMEFDLWKSGLTDKEQKDATGFFTVIKRPDALLTTSVVESDGPNQTNTSDDLFIVPYSKEYKASLEKATELLIKASDCSDCPR
;
A
#
# COMPACT_ATOMS: atom_id res chain seq x y z
N ARG A 1 5.42 26.14 13.34
CA ARG A 1 4.09 25.69 12.86
C ARG A 1 4.35 24.52 11.93
N SER A 2 3.92 23.32 12.35
CA SER A 2 4.18 22.07 11.62
C SER A 2 3.31 22.03 10.37
N CYS A 3 3.86 21.65 9.22
CA CYS A 3 3.16 21.54 7.93
C CYS A 3 2.18 20.36 7.83
N LEU A 4 1.89 19.70 8.96
CA LEU A 4 1.03 18.52 9.07
C LEU A 4 -0.38 18.83 9.59
N ASP A 5 -0.72 20.11 9.80
CA ASP A 5 -1.95 20.54 10.48
C ASP A 5 -3.19 20.69 9.57
N GLU A 6 -3.12 20.21 8.34
CA GLU A 6 -4.25 20.27 7.42
C GLU A 6 -4.43 18.89 6.80
N ASN A 7 -5.60 18.28 7.03
CA ASN A 7 -6.06 17.00 6.47
C ASN A 7 -6.19 17.04 4.93
N LYS A 8 -5.14 17.48 4.22
CA LYS A 8 -5.02 17.49 2.77
C LYS A 8 -3.80 16.68 2.40
N ALA A 9 -4.03 15.55 1.73
CA ALA A 9 -2.95 14.83 1.07
C ALA A 9 -2.29 15.76 0.06
N PHE A 10 -0.99 16.04 0.23
CA PHE A 10 -0.18 16.66 -0.80
C PHE A 10 -0.08 15.67 -1.96
N LEU A 11 -0.83 15.94 -3.04
CA LEU A 11 -0.71 15.23 -4.31
C LEU A 11 0.65 15.57 -4.92
N SER A 12 1.66 14.74 -4.67
CA SER A 12 2.87 14.73 -5.49
C SER A 12 2.47 14.20 -6.87
N THR A 13 2.66 15.03 -7.90
CA THR A 13 2.31 14.82 -9.32
C THR A 13 2.92 13.56 -9.95
N ALA A 14 3.78 12.82 -9.25
CA ALA A 14 4.73 11.92 -9.89
C ALA A 14 4.28 10.48 -10.18
N ASP A 15 3.15 9.97 -9.63
CA ASP A 15 2.88 8.52 -9.75
C ASP A 15 1.39 8.13 -9.77
N SER A 16 0.62 8.66 -10.74
CA SER A 16 -0.76 8.19 -10.97
C SER A 16 -0.81 7.16 -12.09
N ALA A 17 -1.06 5.89 -11.74
CA ALA A 17 -1.35 4.82 -12.68
C ALA A 17 -2.65 5.11 -13.46
N VAL A 18 -2.55 5.21 -14.79
CA VAL A 18 -3.62 5.70 -15.68
C VAL A 18 -4.56 4.56 -16.11
N LYS A 19 -5.88 4.73 -15.93
CA LYS A 19 -6.88 4.06 -16.77
C LYS A 19 -7.39 5.05 -17.81
N LEU A 20 -7.29 4.66 -19.09
CA LEU A 20 -7.74 5.45 -20.23
C LEU A 20 -9.28 5.44 -20.29
N LEU A 21 -9.94 6.44 -19.69
CA LEU A 21 -11.28 6.82 -20.16
C LEU A 21 -11.11 7.57 -21.48
N THR A 22 -11.78 7.11 -22.53
CA THR A 22 -11.68 7.69 -23.88
C THR A 22 -12.16 9.15 -23.94
N ASP A 23 -13.06 9.52 -23.03
CA ASP A 23 -13.84 10.77 -23.12
C ASP A 23 -13.49 11.79 -22.03
N ALA A 24 -12.40 11.58 -21.27
CA ALA A 24 -11.98 12.46 -20.18
C ALA A 24 -11.10 13.64 -20.70
N THR A 25 -11.61 14.43 -21.64
CA THR A 25 -10.91 15.61 -22.19
C THR A 25 -11.44 16.93 -21.63
N LYS A 26 -10.55 17.91 -21.45
CA LYS A 26 -10.89 19.28 -21.04
C LYS A 26 -10.29 20.28 -22.03
N PRO A 27 -11.07 21.24 -22.57
CA PRO A 27 -10.56 22.23 -23.51
C PRO A 27 -9.62 23.23 -22.83
N ILE A 28 -8.60 23.69 -23.55
CA ILE A 28 -7.66 24.70 -23.07
C ILE A 28 -8.15 26.10 -23.48
N SER A 29 -8.28 27.00 -22.50
CA SER A 29 -8.69 28.38 -22.75
C SER A 29 -7.73 29.07 -23.72
N GLY A 30 -8.27 29.71 -24.76
CA GLY A 30 -7.49 30.44 -25.77
C GLY A 30 -6.96 29.58 -26.93
N TRP A 31 -7.15 28.25 -26.92
CA TRP A 31 -6.67 27.36 -27.98
C TRP A 31 -7.83 26.59 -28.62
N LYS A 32 -8.11 26.87 -29.90
CA LYS A 32 -9.21 26.22 -30.63
C LYS A 32 -8.83 24.77 -30.97
N GLY A 33 -9.58 23.81 -30.43
CA GLY A 33 -9.44 22.38 -30.72
C GLY A 33 -8.33 21.66 -29.92
N LEU A 34 -7.71 22.32 -28.94
CA LEU A 34 -6.75 21.69 -28.04
C LEU A 34 -7.44 21.28 -26.74
N GLU A 35 -7.44 19.97 -26.47
CA GLU A 35 -8.00 19.39 -25.25
C GLU A 35 -6.91 18.59 -24.52
N TYR A 36 -6.85 18.70 -23.19
CA TYR A 36 -5.98 17.85 -22.38
C TYR A 36 -6.80 16.71 -21.77
N ARG A 37 -6.26 15.49 -21.82
CA ARG A 37 -6.87 14.33 -21.17
C ARG A 37 -6.62 14.39 -19.67
N ALA A 38 -7.65 14.72 -18.90
CA ALA A 38 -7.61 14.70 -17.44
C ALA A 38 -8.16 13.35 -16.94
N ALA A 39 -7.41 12.28 -17.14
CA ALA A 39 -7.82 10.97 -16.60
C ALA A 39 -7.47 10.88 -15.11
N PHE A 40 -8.39 11.32 -14.25
CA PHE A 40 -8.41 11.04 -12.81
C PHE A 40 -9.88 10.92 -12.39
N PRO A 41 -10.42 9.72 -12.11
CA PRO A 41 -10.34 9.25 -10.72
C PRO A 41 -10.50 7.71 -10.56
N LEU A 42 -9.44 7.03 -10.13
CA LEU A 42 -9.64 5.96 -9.14
C LEU A 42 -9.35 6.62 -7.80
N ASP A 43 -10.30 6.59 -6.87
CA ASP A 43 -10.05 7.08 -5.52
C ASP A 43 -8.88 6.29 -4.95
N LYS A 44 -7.75 6.97 -4.74
CA LYS A 44 -6.56 6.35 -4.17
C LYS A 44 -6.95 5.82 -2.79
N PRO A 45 -6.77 4.50 -2.53
CA PRO A 45 -7.01 3.97 -1.21
C PRO A 45 -6.19 4.74 -0.19
N ARG A 46 -6.79 5.12 0.93
CA ARG A 46 -6.13 5.92 1.98
C ARG A 46 -4.87 5.23 2.52
N GLY A 47 -4.89 3.90 2.55
CA GLY A 47 -3.76 3.05 2.98
C GLY A 47 -2.76 2.70 1.86
N ALA A 48 -2.92 3.25 0.65
CA ALA A 48 -2.16 2.85 -0.53
C ALA A 48 -2.13 1.31 -0.70
N ASN A 49 -0.95 0.71 -0.82
CA ASN A 49 -0.76 -0.75 -0.86
C ASN A 49 -0.10 -1.29 0.43
N PHE A 50 -0.14 -0.53 1.53
CA PHE A 50 0.46 -0.93 2.82
C PHE A 50 -0.53 -1.63 3.75
N TYR A 51 -1.82 -1.39 3.52
CA TYR A 51 -2.94 -2.01 4.23
C TYR A 51 -3.86 -2.69 3.21
N PRO A 52 -4.69 -3.67 3.62
CA PRO A 52 -5.71 -4.22 2.76
C PRO A 52 -6.62 -3.10 2.21
N ALA A 53 -7.02 -3.21 0.94
CA ALA A 53 -7.73 -2.14 0.25
C ALA A 53 -9.11 -1.82 0.86
N ASP A 54 -9.72 -2.80 1.52
CA ASP A 54 -11.01 -2.73 2.21
C ASP A 54 -10.89 -2.33 3.70
N MET A 55 -9.66 -2.22 4.21
CA MET A 55 -9.42 -1.99 5.63
C MET A 55 -9.70 -0.54 6.03
N ASN A 56 -10.39 -0.38 7.16
CA ASN A 56 -10.62 0.94 7.77
C ASN A 56 -9.81 1.12 9.09
N LYS A 57 -9.72 2.37 9.57
CA LYS A 57 -8.95 2.69 10.78
C LYS A 57 -9.49 2.01 12.05
N MET A 58 -10.82 1.90 12.18
CA MET A 58 -11.43 1.28 13.37
C MET A 58 -11.09 -0.21 13.44
N GLU A 59 -11.14 -0.89 12.30
CA GLU A 59 -10.72 -2.28 12.17
C GLU A 59 -9.24 -2.46 12.56
N PHE A 60 -8.36 -1.58 12.07
CA PHE A 60 -6.94 -1.62 12.43
C PHE A 60 -6.72 -1.44 13.93
N ASP A 61 -7.39 -0.45 14.54
CA ASP A 61 -7.25 -0.18 15.96
C ASP A 61 -7.78 -1.35 16.82
N LEU A 62 -8.89 -1.98 16.40
CA LEU A 62 -9.45 -3.16 17.06
C LEU A 62 -8.49 -4.36 16.97
N TRP A 63 -8.05 -4.72 15.76
CA TRP A 63 -7.09 -5.80 15.55
C TRP A 63 -5.80 -5.59 16.32
N LYS A 64 -5.21 -4.38 16.23
CA LYS A 64 -3.97 -4.01 16.95
C LYS A 64 -4.12 -4.16 18.46
N SER A 65 -5.28 -3.83 19.04
CA SER A 65 -5.51 -3.94 20.49
C SER A 65 -5.47 -5.39 21.01
N GLY A 66 -5.70 -6.37 20.15
CA GLY A 66 -5.60 -7.79 20.49
C GLY A 66 -4.19 -8.37 20.37
N LEU A 67 -3.21 -7.61 19.88
CA LEU A 67 -1.84 -8.06 19.65
C LEU A 67 -0.95 -7.87 20.89
N THR A 68 0.14 -8.64 20.95
CA THR A 68 1.20 -8.42 21.96
C THR A 68 1.95 -7.10 21.73
N ASP A 69 2.60 -6.56 22.77
CA ASP A 69 3.37 -5.31 22.67
C ASP A 69 4.40 -5.30 21.53
N LYS A 70 5.00 -6.47 21.26
CA LYS A 70 5.95 -6.62 20.16
C LYS A 70 5.25 -6.50 18.81
N GLU A 71 4.17 -7.24 18.62
CA GLU A 71 3.40 -7.22 17.38
C GLU A 71 2.74 -5.87 17.13
N GLN A 72 2.31 -5.15 18.18
CA GLN A 72 1.83 -3.77 18.04
C GLN A 72 2.90 -2.82 17.51
N LYS A 73 4.16 -2.96 17.99
CA LYS A 73 5.30 -2.21 17.45
C LYS A 73 5.58 -2.58 16.00
N ASP A 74 5.51 -3.86 15.67
CA ASP A 74 5.72 -4.32 14.28
C ASP A 74 4.58 -3.84 13.37
N ALA A 75 3.33 -3.84 13.84
CA ALA A 75 2.14 -3.36 13.11
C ALA A 75 2.13 -1.85 12.88
N THR A 76 2.81 -1.08 13.74
CA THR A 76 2.97 0.37 13.64
C THR A 76 4.35 0.80 13.14
N GLY A 77 5.19 -0.18 12.78
CA GLY A 77 6.54 0.03 12.28
C GLY A 77 6.58 0.55 10.85
N PHE A 78 7.71 1.14 10.47
CA PHE A 78 7.90 1.74 9.14
C PHE A 78 8.12 0.72 8.02
N PHE A 79 8.55 -0.49 8.34
CA PHE A 79 9.07 -1.46 7.37
C PHE A 79 8.22 -2.73 7.29
N THR A 80 6.92 -2.60 7.55
CA THR A 80 5.96 -3.69 7.54
C THR A 80 4.70 -3.28 6.75
N VAL A 81 4.09 -4.26 6.10
CA VAL A 81 2.76 -4.14 5.49
C VAL A 81 1.78 -5.06 6.21
N ILE A 82 0.50 -4.73 6.15
CA ILE A 82 -0.58 -5.54 6.70
C ILE A 82 -1.35 -6.15 5.55
N LYS A 83 -1.59 -7.46 5.62
CA LYS A 83 -2.23 -8.24 4.56
C LYS A 83 -3.33 -9.12 5.12
N ARG A 84 -4.27 -9.49 4.25
CA ARG A 84 -5.19 -10.61 4.45
C ARG A 84 -4.72 -11.83 3.66
N PRO A 85 -5.02 -13.07 4.11
CA PRO A 85 -4.89 -14.27 3.30
C PRO A 85 -5.67 -14.09 2.01
N ASP A 86 -5.09 -14.55 0.91
CA ASP A 86 -5.82 -14.59 -0.36
C ASP A 86 -6.92 -15.66 -0.22
N ALA A 87 -8.18 -15.27 -0.45
CA ALA A 87 -9.33 -16.19 -0.41
C ALA A 87 -9.21 -17.31 -1.46
N LEU A 88 -8.33 -17.17 -2.45
CA LEU A 88 -8.04 -18.21 -3.45
C LEU A 88 -7.13 -19.34 -2.94
N LEU A 89 -6.51 -19.20 -1.76
CA LEU A 89 -5.59 -20.20 -1.20
C LEU A 89 -6.18 -21.01 -0.03
N THR A 90 -7.37 -20.65 0.47
CA THR A 90 -8.01 -21.27 1.64
C THR A 90 -9.07 -22.32 1.30
N THR A 91 -9.11 -22.86 0.07
CA THR A 91 -9.98 -24.02 -0.25
C THR A 91 -9.39 -25.36 0.21
N SER A 92 -8.35 -25.36 1.03
CA SER A 92 -7.76 -26.57 1.61
C SER A 92 -7.66 -26.40 3.12
N VAL A 93 -8.50 -27.15 3.85
CA VAL A 93 -8.61 -27.20 5.32
C VAL A 93 -9.29 -25.93 5.88
N VAL A 94 -10.53 -25.91 6.38
CA VAL A 94 -11.22 -26.84 7.29
C VAL A 94 -12.74 -26.66 7.08
N GLU A 95 -13.49 -27.76 7.01
CA GLU A 95 -14.94 -27.72 7.25
C GLU A 95 -15.15 -27.39 8.73
N SER A 96 -15.82 -26.28 9.03
CA SER A 96 -16.38 -26.04 10.36
C SER A 96 -17.75 -25.39 10.21
N ASP A 97 -18.78 -26.19 10.51
CA ASP A 97 -20.17 -25.78 10.62
C ASP A 97 -20.36 -24.83 11.81
N GLY A 98 -20.88 -23.62 11.55
CA GLY A 98 -21.36 -22.70 12.59
C GLY A 98 -21.96 -21.42 12.01
N PRO A 99 -23.21 -21.04 12.34
CA PRO A 99 -23.81 -19.80 11.87
C PRO A 99 -23.54 -18.69 12.88
N ASN A 100 -22.56 -17.83 12.62
CA ASN A 100 -22.50 -16.44 13.11
C ASN A 100 -21.37 -15.69 12.39
N GLN A 101 -21.72 -15.10 11.25
CA GLN A 101 -20.84 -14.23 10.49
C GLN A 101 -20.64 -12.92 11.26
N THR A 102 -19.55 -12.84 12.01
CA THR A 102 -19.01 -11.58 12.58
C THR A 102 -17.71 -11.29 11.85
N ASN A 103 -17.55 -10.05 11.37
CA ASN A 103 -16.52 -9.69 10.40
C ASN A 103 -15.09 -9.86 10.94
N THR A 104 -14.43 -10.96 10.55
CA THR A 104 -13.12 -11.01 9.85
C THR A 104 -11.96 -10.12 10.38
N SER A 105 -11.67 -10.13 11.68
CA SER A 105 -10.40 -9.60 12.24
C SER A 105 -9.28 -10.65 12.36
N ASP A 106 -9.64 -11.93 12.33
CA ASP A 106 -8.71 -13.04 12.64
C ASP A 106 -7.72 -13.35 11.50
N ASP A 107 -7.92 -12.71 10.36
CA ASP A 107 -7.21 -12.95 9.11
C ASP A 107 -6.24 -11.82 8.75
N LEU A 108 -5.75 -11.03 9.72
CA LEU A 108 -4.78 -9.97 9.45
C LEU A 108 -3.39 -10.34 9.95
N PHE A 109 -2.38 -10.21 9.09
CA PHE A 109 -0.99 -10.50 9.45
C PHE A 109 -0.01 -9.45 8.96
N ILE A 110 1.10 -9.36 9.70
CA ILE A 110 2.20 -8.42 9.46
C ILE A 110 3.24 -9.09 8.55
N VAL A 111 3.64 -8.40 7.48
CA VAL A 111 4.68 -8.85 6.56
C VAL A 111 5.81 -7.82 6.52
N PRO A 112 7.06 -8.20 6.81
CA PRO A 112 8.18 -7.28 6.69
C PRO A 112 8.49 -6.96 5.22
N TYR A 113 8.96 -5.74 4.94
CA TYR A 113 9.29 -5.27 3.60
C TYR A 113 10.33 -6.16 2.90
N SER A 114 11.28 -6.71 3.66
CA SER A 114 12.28 -7.66 3.14
C SER A 114 11.65 -8.92 2.54
N LYS A 115 10.46 -9.32 3.02
CA LYS A 115 9.70 -10.45 2.50
C LYS A 115 8.75 -10.02 1.38
N GLU A 116 7.98 -8.94 1.58
CA GLU A 116 7.01 -8.44 0.59
C GLU A 116 7.70 -8.02 -0.71
N TYR A 117 8.81 -7.29 -0.63
CA TYR A 117 9.51 -6.71 -1.77
C TYR A 117 10.82 -7.44 -2.10
N LYS A 118 10.93 -8.71 -1.67
CA LYS A 118 12.15 -9.52 -1.73
C LYS A 118 12.88 -9.44 -3.08
N ALA A 119 12.17 -9.72 -4.18
CA ALA A 119 12.77 -9.78 -5.51
C ALA A 119 13.42 -8.45 -5.94
N SER A 120 12.78 -7.32 -5.61
CA SER A 120 13.33 -6.00 -5.95
C SER A 120 14.51 -5.64 -5.05
N LEU A 121 14.41 -5.98 -3.75
CA LEU A 121 15.46 -5.72 -2.77
C LEU A 121 16.72 -6.58 -3.03
N GLU A 122 16.56 -7.83 -3.46
CA GLU A 122 17.68 -8.69 -3.85
C GLU A 122 18.45 -8.10 -5.04
N LYS A 123 17.72 -7.66 -6.08
CA LYS A 123 18.33 -7.01 -7.25
C LYS A 123 19.01 -5.69 -6.87
N ALA A 124 18.38 -4.88 -6.01
CA ALA A 124 18.98 -3.65 -5.51
C ALA A 124 20.26 -3.95 -4.71
N THR A 125 20.24 -4.97 -3.86
CA THR A 125 21.40 -5.41 -3.06
C THR A 125 22.55 -5.85 -3.96
N GLU A 126 22.27 -6.64 -5.01
CA GLU A 126 23.27 -7.05 -5.99
C GLU A 126 23.98 -5.85 -6.64
N LEU A 127 23.21 -4.84 -7.06
CA LEU A 127 23.75 -3.63 -7.68
C LEU A 127 24.56 -2.78 -6.69
N LEU A 128 24.08 -2.65 -5.45
CA LEU A 128 24.78 -1.91 -4.40
C LEU A 128 26.10 -2.56 -4.03
N ILE A 129 26.17 -3.89 -3.96
CA ILE A 129 27.42 -4.62 -3.73
C ILE A 129 28.41 -4.34 -4.86
N LYS A 130 27.99 -4.49 -6.12
CA LYS A 130 28.82 -4.18 -7.29
C LYS A 130 29.35 -2.75 -7.28
N ALA A 131 28.49 -1.78 -6.96
CA ALA A 131 28.89 -0.38 -6.87
C ALA A 131 29.89 -0.14 -5.72
N SER A 132 29.69 -0.81 -4.58
CA SER A 132 30.59 -0.69 -3.44
C SER A 132 32.00 -1.22 -3.73
N ASP A 133 32.11 -2.28 -4.53
CA ASP A 133 33.41 -2.85 -4.91
C ASP A 133 34.16 -1.95 -5.92
N CYS A 134 33.45 -1.08 -6.64
CA CYS A 134 34.02 -0.09 -7.55
C CYS A 134 34.24 1.29 -6.91
N SER A 135 33.83 1.48 -5.65
CA SER A 135 33.91 2.77 -4.97
C SER A 135 35.24 2.88 -4.21
N ASP A 136 35.99 3.93 -4.51
CA ASP A 136 37.22 4.28 -3.76
C ASP A 136 36.91 4.92 -2.39
N CYS A 137 35.65 5.27 -2.11
CA CYS A 137 35.25 5.67 -0.77
C CYS A 137 35.33 4.46 0.18
N PRO A 138 36.06 4.59 1.30
CA PRO A 138 36.19 3.49 2.27
C PRO A 138 34.81 3.09 2.82
N ARG A 139 34.68 1.79 3.11
CA ARG A 139 33.53 1.21 3.81
C ARG A 139 33.51 1.60 5.28
#